data_AF-A0AAT9RL51-F1
#
_entry.id   AF-A0AAT9RL51-F1
#
_cell.length_a   1.000
_cell.length_b   1.000
_cell.length_c   1.000
_cell.angle_alpha   90.00
_cell.angle_beta   90.00
_cell.angle_gamma   90.00
#
_symmetry.space_group_name_H-M   'P 1'
#
loop_
_entity.id
_entity.type
_entity.pdbx_description
1 polymer ?
#
loop_
_entity_poly.entity_id
_entity_poly.type
_entity_poly.pdbx_seq_one_letter_code
_entity_poly.pdbx_strand_id
1 'polypeptide(L)'
;MWFDRATEGGDDAALYWAATALASVGRWKAAETWLERASSTCGPDALETAARLLAAEGRLDEALTWAKRAADNGNITALRWAADQLVTADRLDDALSWYERAAAHGDSNAARKAAHELWRAARFLEAQLWSERAAADGSNTVLRWTADRLMMADRLDDALPWYERAANKGDTNALQAAAGQLAIAGRKEEALAWFWRAADAGVSLLGGWFPALRLGLLGDEADVLLRYGRDPSGHLARKWQMESEADD
;
A
#
# COMPACT_ATOMS: atom_id res chain seq x y z
N MET A 1 -22.95 -6.94 -41.20
CA MET A 1 -22.49 -6.59 -42.57
C MET A 1 -21.04 -6.09 -42.62
N TRP A 2 -20.61 -5.07 -41.84
CA TRP A 2 -19.16 -4.75 -41.75
C TRP A 2 -18.40 -5.74 -40.84
N PHE A 3 -18.99 -6.10 -39.69
CA PHE A 3 -18.39 -7.05 -38.75
C PHE A 3 -18.22 -8.47 -39.32
N ASP A 4 -19.19 -8.98 -40.07
CA ASP A 4 -19.09 -10.32 -40.69
C ASP A 4 -17.89 -10.43 -41.64
N ARG A 5 -17.60 -9.38 -42.42
CA ARG A 5 -16.41 -9.33 -43.30
C ARG A 5 -15.09 -9.22 -42.54
N ALA A 6 -15.06 -8.49 -41.42
CA ALA A 6 -13.85 -8.36 -40.61
C ALA A 6 -13.46 -9.69 -39.95
N THR A 7 -14.44 -10.56 -39.65
CA THR A 7 -14.17 -11.88 -39.07
C THR A 7 -13.62 -12.92 -40.03
N GLU A 8 -13.82 -12.75 -41.34
CA GLU A 8 -13.27 -13.66 -42.35
C GLU A 8 -11.74 -13.48 -42.52
N GLY A 9 -11.19 -12.34 -42.08
CA GLY A 9 -9.76 -12.03 -42.16
C GLY A 9 -8.92 -12.43 -40.94
N GLY A 10 -9.53 -12.96 -39.86
CA GLY A 10 -8.81 -13.26 -38.62
C GLY A 10 -8.29 -12.02 -37.87
N ASP A 11 -8.91 -10.86 -38.10
CA ASP A 11 -8.50 -9.62 -37.44
C ASP A 11 -9.04 -9.60 -36.00
N ASP A 12 -8.23 -10.10 -35.08
CA ASP A 12 -8.55 -10.30 -33.66
C ASP A 12 -8.99 -9.00 -32.97
N ALA A 13 -8.40 -7.88 -33.37
CA ALA A 13 -8.81 -6.56 -32.89
C ALA A 13 -10.25 -6.24 -33.33
N ALA A 14 -10.66 -6.64 -34.55
CA ALA A 14 -12.00 -6.40 -35.04
C ALA A 14 -13.06 -7.22 -34.30
N LEU A 15 -12.75 -8.46 -33.91
CA LEU A 15 -13.61 -9.29 -33.04
C LEU A 15 -13.84 -8.62 -31.69
N TYR A 16 -12.77 -8.13 -31.06
CA TYR A 16 -12.81 -7.39 -29.80
C TYR A 16 -13.62 -6.08 -29.90
N TRP A 17 -13.39 -5.27 -30.94
CA TRP A 17 -14.15 -4.03 -31.15
C TRP A 17 -15.62 -4.27 -31.48
N ALA A 18 -15.93 -5.35 -32.21
CA ALA A 18 -17.31 -5.75 -32.50
C ALA A 18 -18.05 -6.16 -31.23
N ALA A 19 -17.43 -6.99 -30.41
CA ALA A 19 -17.95 -7.44 -29.13
C ALA A 19 -18.24 -6.26 -28.18
N THR A 20 -17.28 -5.35 -28.03
CA THR A 20 -17.41 -4.17 -27.17
C THR A 20 -18.49 -3.21 -27.68
N ALA A 21 -18.62 -3.04 -29.01
CA ALA A 21 -19.68 -2.26 -29.62
C ALA A 21 -21.07 -2.91 -29.46
N LEU A 22 -21.18 -4.24 -29.52
CA LEU A 22 -22.43 -4.96 -29.27
C LEU A 22 -22.85 -4.86 -27.80
N ALA A 23 -21.89 -4.96 -26.89
CA ALA A 23 -22.12 -4.79 -25.46
C ALA A 23 -22.63 -3.38 -25.14
N SER A 24 -22.01 -2.33 -25.70
CA SER A 24 -22.42 -0.94 -25.43
C SER A 24 -23.81 -0.57 -25.92
N VAL A 25 -24.40 -1.35 -26.85
CA VAL A 25 -25.79 -1.20 -27.31
C VAL A 25 -26.74 -2.22 -26.68
N GLY A 26 -26.34 -2.88 -25.58
CA GLY A 26 -27.15 -3.83 -24.82
C GLY A 26 -27.37 -5.19 -25.48
N ARG A 27 -26.66 -5.51 -26.59
CA ARG A 27 -26.79 -6.78 -27.31
C ARG A 27 -25.89 -7.87 -26.72
N TRP A 28 -26.09 -8.15 -25.44
CA TRP A 28 -25.19 -8.99 -24.65
C TRP A 28 -25.02 -10.42 -25.12
N LYS A 29 -26.10 -11.10 -25.48
CA LYS A 29 -26.01 -12.48 -25.95
C LYS A 29 -25.10 -12.62 -27.18
N ALA A 30 -25.17 -11.62 -28.08
CA ALA A 30 -24.24 -11.53 -29.20
C ALA A 30 -22.85 -11.12 -28.72
N ALA A 31 -22.72 -10.07 -27.91
CA ALA A 31 -21.42 -9.63 -27.38
C ALA A 31 -20.64 -10.77 -26.69
N GLU A 32 -21.30 -11.55 -25.84
CA GLU A 32 -20.73 -12.70 -25.12
C GLU A 32 -20.16 -13.73 -26.10
N THR A 33 -20.92 -14.14 -27.11
CA THR A 33 -20.45 -15.12 -28.12
C THR A 33 -19.19 -14.63 -28.85
N TRP A 34 -19.13 -13.32 -29.11
CA TRP A 34 -18.00 -12.68 -29.76
C TRP A 34 -16.80 -12.50 -28.82
N LEU A 35 -17.03 -12.21 -27.54
CA LEU A 35 -16.00 -12.13 -26.49
C LEU A 35 -15.39 -13.49 -26.19
N GLU A 36 -16.19 -14.57 -26.19
CA GLU A 36 -15.67 -15.93 -26.05
C GLU A 36 -14.74 -16.29 -27.21
N ARG A 37 -15.16 -15.98 -28.43
CA ARG A 37 -14.34 -16.21 -29.62
C ARG A 37 -13.08 -15.34 -29.62
N ALA A 38 -13.18 -14.08 -29.20
CA ALA A 38 -12.04 -13.19 -29.05
C ALA A 38 -11.07 -13.64 -27.94
N SER A 39 -11.55 -14.28 -26.86
CA SER A 39 -10.66 -14.76 -25.80
C SER A 39 -9.67 -15.84 -26.25
N SER A 40 -10.04 -16.61 -27.28
CA SER A 40 -9.15 -17.62 -27.88
C SER A 40 -8.01 -17.01 -28.69
N THR A 41 -8.09 -15.73 -29.07
CA THR A 41 -7.10 -15.08 -29.95
C THR A 41 -6.47 -13.82 -29.32
N CYS A 42 -7.25 -12.98 -28.65
CA CYS A 42 -6.78 -11.80 -27.90
C CYS A 42 -6.30 -12.11 -26.47
N GLY A 43 -6.45 -13.36 -26.00
CA GLY A 43 -6.04 -13.78 -24.66
C GLY A 43 -7.00 -13.34 -23.54
N PRO A 44 -6.57 -13.47 -22.27
CA PRO A 44 -7.43 -13.28 -21.11
C PRO A 44 -7.92 -11.83 -20.90
N ASP A 45 -7.31 -10.85 -21.57
CA ASP A 45 -7.69 -9.43 -21.45
C ASP A 45 -9.06 -9.13 -22.09
N ALA A 46 -9.45 -9.88 -23.13
CA ALA A 46 -10.79 -9.78 -23.70
C ALA A 46 -11.87 -10.21 -22.69
N LEU A 47 -11.57 -11.21 -21.85
CA LEU A 47 -12.46 -11.66 -20.78
C LEU A 47 -12.56 -10.63 -19.65
N GLU A 48 -11.46 -9.94 -19.33
CA GLU A 48 -11.48 -8.84 -18.35
C GLU A 48 -12.32 -7.65 -18.87
N THR A 49 -12.17 -7.28 -20.14
CA THR A 49 -13.01 -6.22 -20.74
C THR A 49 -14.48 -6.59 -20.70
N ALA A 50 -14.83 -7.85 -21.01
CA ALA A 50 -16.20 -8.34 -20.88
C ALA A 50 -16.75 -8.12 -19.46
N ALA A 51 -15.96 -8.50 -18.45
CA ALA A 51 -16.31 -8.29 -17.05
C ALA A 51 -16.55 -6.81 -16.73
N ARG A 52 -15.66 -5.92 -17.19
CA ARG A 52 -15.78 -4.47 -16.97
C ARG A 52 -17.03 -3.88 -17.60
N LEU A 53 -17.37 -4.30 -18.82
CA LEU A 53 -18.59 -3.81 -19.49
C LEU A 53 -19.85 -4.30 -18.77
N LEU A 54 -19.89 -5.57 -18.33
CA LEU A 54 -21.01 -6.10 -17.56
C LEU A 54 -21.20 -5.36 -16.24
N ALA A 55 -20.09 -5.06 -15.54
CA ALA A 55 -20.13 -4.29 -14.31
C ALA A 55 -20.64 -2.86 -14.55
N ALA A 56 -20.25 -2.22 -15.66
CA ALA A 56 -20.74 -0.89 -16.03
C ALA A 56 -22.26 -0.84 -16.28
N GLU A 57 -22.88 -1.96 -16.65
CA GLU A 57 -24.33 -2.10 -16.75
C GLU A 57 -25.03 -2.55 -15.46
N GLY A 58 -24.28 -2.71 -14.36
CA GLY A 58 -24.82 -3.17 -13.09
C GLY A 58 -25.00 -4.69 -12.99
N ARG A 59 -24.49 -5.48 -13.96
CA ARG A 59 -24.52 -6.95 -13.97
C ARG A 59 -23.31 -7.53 -13.26
N LEU A 60 -23.14 -7.18 -11.97
CA LEU A 60 -21.92 -7.49 -11.22
C LEU A 60 -21.65 -9.01 -11.09
N ASP A 61 -22.65 -9.84 -10.74
CA ASP A 61 -22.41 -11.28 -10.56
C ASP A 61 -21.95 -11.98 -11.85
N GLU A 62 -22.46 -11.52 -13.00
CA GLU A 62 -22.01 -11.97 -14.30
C GLU A 62 -20.59 -11.48 -14.57
N ALA A 63 -20.30 -10.20 -14.32
CA ALA A 63 -18.96 -9.65 -14.42
C ALA A 63 -17.93 -10.45 -13.60
N LEU A 64 -18.27 -10.85 -12.37
CA LEU A 64 -17.41 -11.70 -11.54
C LEU A 64 -17.14 -13.05 -12.21
N THR A 65 -18.16 -13.69 -12.80
CA THR A 65 -17.98 -14.94 -13.54
C THR A 65 -16.97 -14.79 -14.69
N TRP A 66 -17.03 -13.67 -15.43
CA TRP A 66 -16.08 -13.37 -16.49
C TRP A 66 -14.68 -13.05 -15.98
N ALA A 67 -14.55 -12.30 -14.88
CA ALA A 67 -13.26 -12.00 -14.26
C ALA A 67 -12.58 -13.26 -13.73
N LYS A 68 -13.34 -14.21 -13.18
CA LYS A 68 -12.80 -15.54 -12.81
C LYS A 68 -12.24 -16.28 -14.03
N ARG A 69 -12.99 -16.32 -15.14
CA ARG A 69 -12.50 -16.93 -16.38
C ARG A 69 -11.24 -16.25 -16.91
N ALA A 70 -11.15 -14.92 -16.85
CA ALA A 70 -9.96 -14.17 -17.24
C ALA A 70 -8.73 -14.61 -16.41
N ALA A 71 -8.91 -14.78 -15.10
CA ALA A 71 -7.88 -15.26 -14.19
C ALA A 71 -7.46 -16.70 -14.45
N ASP A 72 -8.43 -17.60 -14.69
CA ASP A 72 -8.17 -19.00 -15.06
C ASP A 72 -7.38 -19.11 -16.38
N ASN A 73 -7.43 -18.07 -17.23
CA ASN A 73 -6.64 -17.94 -18.46
C ASN A 73 -5.37 -17.07 -18.29
N GLY A 74 -4.96 -16.77 -17.06
CA GLY A 74 -3.68 -16.13 -16.75
C GLY A 74 -3.71 -14.63 -16.44
N ASN A 75 -4.87 -13.95 -16.56
CA ASN A 75 -4.98 -12.55 -16.13
C ASN A 75 -5.35 -12.47 -14.65
N ILE A 76 -4.32 -12.52 -13.80
CA ILE A 76 -4.45 -12.45 -12.35
C ILE A 76 -5.05 -11.11 -11.90
N THR A 77 -4.78 -10.03 -12.63
CA THR A 77 -5.25 -8.69 -12.28
C THR A 77 -6.77 -8.56 -12.33
N ALA A 78 -7.45 -9.42 -13.10
CA ALA A 78 -8.91 -9.54 -13.12
C ALA A 78 -9.49 -9.96 -11.76
N LEU A 79 -8.79 -10.80 -10.97
CA LEU A 79 -9.24 -11.17 -9.63
C LEU A 79 -9.21 -9.98 -8.67
N ARG A 80 -8.14 -9.19 -8.71
CA ARG A 80 -8.03 -7.98 -7.87
C ARG A 80 -9.03 -6.91 -8.30
N TRP A 81 -9.26 -6.75 -9.61
CA TRP A 81 -10.31 -5.86 -10.11
C TRP A 81 -11.69 -6.29 -9.62
N ALA A 82 -12.03 -7.58 -9.70
CA ALA A 82 -13.29 -8.13 -9.22
C ALA A 82 -13.49 -7.92 -7.71
N ALA A 83 -12.43 -8.09 -6.91
CA ALA A 83 -12.44 -7.76 -5.49
C ALA A 83 -12.74 -6.27 -5.25
N ASP A 84 -12.07 -5.36 -5.97
CA ASP A 84 -12.32 -3.91 -5.87
C ASP A 84 -13.79 -3.56 -6.24
N GLN A 85 -14.40 -4.27 -7.20
CA GLN A 85 -15.83 -4.09 -7.52
C GLN A 85 -16.76 -4.59 -6.41
N LEU A 86 -16.45 -5.73 -5.79
CA LEU A 86 -17.21 -6.27 -4.65
C LEU A 86 -17.17 -5.31 -3.45
N VAL A 87 -16.02 -4.70 -3.17
CA VAL A 87 -15.89 -3.66 -2.14
C VAL A 87 -16.79 -2.46 -2.46
N THR A 88 -16.80 -2.01 -3.71
CA THR A 88 -17.65 -0.89 -4.15
C THR A 88 -19.14 -1.21 -4.01
N ALA A 89 -19.51 -2.49 -4.14
CA ALA A 89 -20.86 -3.00 -3.91
C ALA A 89 -21.17 -3.36 -2.45
N ASP A 90 -20.32 -2.96 -1.49
CA ASP A 90 -20.45 -3.23 -0.05
C ASP A 90 -20.47 -4.73 0.31
N ARG A 91 -19.82 -5.56 -0.52
CA ARG A 91 -19.67 -7.02 -0.35
C ARG A 91 -18.26 -7.37 0.09
N LEU A 92 -17.82 -6.81 1.22
CA LEU A 92 -16.43 -6.93 1.69
C LEU A 92 -16.01 -8.39 1.94
N ASP A 93 -16.86 -9.22 2.55
CA ASP A 93 -16.51 -10.63 2.82
C ASP A 93 -16.27 -11.42 1.53
N ASP A 94 -17.11 -11.21 0.51
CA ASP A 94 -16.88 -11.76 -0.81
C ASP A 94 -15.55 -11.22 -1.37
N ALA A 95 -15.33 -9.91 -1.32
CA ALA A 95 -14.10 -9.30 -1.83
C ALA A 95 -12.82 -9.89 -1.20
N LEU A 96 -12.83 -10.19 0.10
CA LEU A 96 -11.70 -10.81 0.79
C LEU A 96 -11.36 -12.19 0.22
N SER A 97 -12.37 -13.00 -0.12
CA SER A 97 -12.15 -14.29 -0.79
C SER A 97 -11.52 -14.12 -2.19
N TRP A 98 -11.86 -13.04 -2.89
CA TRP A 98 -11.27 -12.72 -4.19
C TRP A 98 -9.85 -12.17 -4.09
N TYR A 99 -9.55 -11.34 -3.09
CA TYR A 99 -8.18 -10.93 -2.80
C TYR A 99 -7.31 -12.12 -2.39
N GLU A 100 -7.85 -13.08 -1.63
CA GLU A 100 -7.12 -14.31 -1.26
C GLU A 100 -6.73 -15.10 -2.50
N ARG A 101 -7.66 -15.26 -3.45
CA ARG A 101 -7.38 -15.90 -4.73
C ARG A 101 -6.33 -15.13 -5.53
N ALA A 102 -6.44 -13.81 -5.62
CA ALA A 102 -5.46 -12.98 -6.32
C ALA A 102 -4.06 -13.12 -5.71
N ALA A 103 -3.94 -13.11 -4.37
CA ALA A 103 -2.69 -13.32 -3.66
C ALA A 103 -2.12 -14.73 -3.90
N ALA A 104 -2.97 -15.77 -3.89
CA ALA A 104 -2.56 -17.15 -4.19
C ALA A 104 -2.02 -17.33 -5.61
N HIS A 105 -2.46 -16.48 -6.55
CA HIS A 105 -1.92 -16.40 -7.91
C HIS A 105 -0.69 -15.48 -8.04
N GLY A 106 -0.19 -14.90 -6.95
CA GLY A 106 1.03 -14.07 -6.94
C GLY A 106 0.80 -12.57 -7.11
N ASP A 107 -0.44 -12.07 -7.00
CA ASP A 107 -0.67 -10.62 -6.93
C ASP A 107 -0.25 -10.07 -5.55
N SER A 108 0.99 -9.59 -5.47
CA SER A 108 1.57 -8.99 -4.26
C SER A 108 0.84 -7.74 -3.76
N ASN A 109 -0.04 -7.14 -4.58
CA ASN A 109 -0.87 -6.02 -4.14
C ASN A 109 -2.20 -6.45 -3.51
N ALA A 110 -2.65 -7.69 -3.73
CA ALA A 110 -3.95 -8.14 -3.24
C ALA A 110 -4.04 -8.10 -1.71
N ALA A 111 -3.02 -8.61 -1.02
CA ALA A 111 -3.01 -8.61 0.44
C ALA A 111 -2.98 -7.19 1.04
N ARG A 112 -2.25 -6.26 0.39
CA ARG A 112 -2.23 -4.83 0.76
C ARG A 112 -3.59 -4.16 0.57
N LYS A 113 -4.28 -4.46 -0.53
CA LYS A 113 -5.63 -3.97 -0.81
C LYS A 113 -6.65 -4.49 0.21
N ALA A 114 -6.65 -5.79 0.48
CA ALA A 114 -7.50 -6.41 1.50
C ALA A 114 -7.30 -5.75 2.87
N ALA A 115 -6.06 -5.55 3.30
CA ALA A 115 -5.75 -4.82 4.54
C ALA A 115 -6.35 -3.40 4.52
N HIS A 116 -6.19 -2.66 3.41
CA HIS A 116 -6.76 -1.32 3.25
C HIS A 116 -8.28 -1.27 3.47
N GLU A 117 -9.02 -2.19 2.84
CA GLU A 117 -10.47 -2.20 2.94
C GLU A 117 -10.96 -2.66 4.31
N LEU A 118 -10.27 -3.61 4.94
CA LEU A 118 -10.55 -4.02 6.33
C LEU A 118 -10.32 -2.88 7.33
N TRP A 119 -9.27 -2.07 7.14
CA TRP A 119 -9.04 -0.87 7.95
C TRP A 119 -10.18 0.15 7.78
N ARG A 120 -10.67 0.37 6.55
CA ARG A 120 -11.82 1.25 6.29
C ARG A 120 -13.11 0.74 6.93
N ALA A 121 -13.29 -0.58 6.98
CA ALA A 121 -14.43 -1.24 7.62
C ALA A 121 -14.27 -1.43 9.15
N ALA A 122 -13.22 -0.87 9.76
CA ALA A 122 -12.90 -1.02 11.18
C ALA A 122 -12.71 -2.48 11.67
N ARG A 123 -12.40 -3.42 10.76
CA ARG A 123 -12.09 -4.83 11.07
C ARG A 123 -10.60 -5.01 11.37
N PHE A 124 -10.15 -4.35 12.43
CA PHE A 124 -8.72 -4.10 12.68
C PHE A 124 -7.86 -5.36 12.84
N LEU A 125 -8.35 -6.39 13.53
CA LEU A 125 -7.60 -7.64 13.74
C LEU A 125 -7.35 -8.38 12.41
N GLU A 126 -8.37 -8.46 11.57
CA GLU A 126 -8.24 -9.05 10.23
C GLU A 126 -7.32 -8.18 9.37
N ALA A 127 -7.46 -6.85 9.44
CA ALA A 127 -6.61 -5.92 8.69
C ALA A 127 -5.13 -6.12 9.03
N GLN A 128 -4.81 -6.31 10.32
CA GLN A 128 -3.45 -6.61 10.77
C GLN A 128 -2.94 -7.96 10.23
N LEU A 129 -3.77 -9.00 10.22
CA LEU A 129 -3.41 -10.31 9.64
C LEU A 129 -3.07 -10.19 8.15
N TRP A 130 -3.87 -9.43 7.40
CA TRP A 130 -3.61 -9.18 5.99
C TRP A 130 -2.36 -8.31 5.76
N SER A 131 -2.11 -7.33 6.63
CA SER A 131 -0.86 -6.56 6.61
C SER A 131 0.36 -7.44 6.87
N GLU A 132 0.28 -8.42 7.78
CA GLU A 132 1.38 -9.36 8.05
C GLU A 132 1.70 -10.20 6.81
N ARG A 133 0.67 -10.71 6.13
CA ARG A 133 0.84 -11.45 4.87
C ARG A 133 1.52 -10.59 3.81
N ALA A 134 1.05 -9.36 3.61
CA ALA A 134 1.63 -8.46 2.63
C ALA A 134 3.06 -8.01 2.98
N ALA A 135 3.43 -7.97 4.27
CA ALA A 135 4.78 -7.66 4.72
C ALA A 135 5.76 -8.84 4.54
N ALA A 136 5.26 -10.09 4.59
CA ALA A 136 6.06 -11.29 4.35
C ALA A 136 6.62 -11.33 2.91
N ASP A 137 5.87 -10.80 1.95
CA ASP A 137 6.29 -10.66 0.54
C ASP A 137 7.33 -9.54 0.32
N GLY A 138 7.90 -8.98 1.39
CA GLY A 138 8.99 -8.02 1.32
C GLY A 138 8.55 -6.56 1.12
N SER A 139 7.25 -6.27 1.09
CA SER A 139 6.75 -4.91 0.92
C SER A 139 6.96 -4.05 2.18
N ASN A 140 8.00 -3.21 2.17
CA ASN A 140 8.31 -2.28 3.27
C ASN A 140 7.19 -1.25 3.49
N THR A 141 6.46 -0.91 2.42
CA THR A 141 5.44 0.15 2.43
C THR A 141 4.23 -0.24 3.28
N VAL A 142 3.92 -1.53 3.40
CA VAL A 142 2.80 -2.04 4.21
C VAL A 142 3.09 -1.87 5.70
N LEU A 143 4.35 -2.05 6.13
CA LEU A 143 4.72 -1.98 7.54
C LEU A 143 4.44 -0.60 8.11
N ARG A 144 5.00 0.44 7.49
CA ARG A 144 4.77 1.83 7.92
C ARG A 144 3.31 2.24 7.77
N TRP A 145 2.65 1.86 6.67
CA TRP A 145 1.24 2.18 6.48
C TRP A 145 0.35 1.56 7.58
N THR A 146 0.63 0.33 8.01
CA THR A 146 -0.09 -0.33 9.11
C THR A 146 0.15 0.38 10.44
N ALA A 147 1.39 0.80 10.70
CA ALA A 147 1.72 1.62 11.87
C ALA A 147 0.94 2.95 11.86
N ASP A 148 0.92 3.65 10.73
CA ASP A 148 0.18 4.91 10.56
C ASP A 148 -1.33 4.72 10.81
N ARG A 149 -1.92 3.58 10.40
CA ARG A 149 -3.32 3.25 10.68
C ARG A 149 -3.59 2.98 12.15
N LEU A 150 -2.69 2.27 12.83
CA LEU A 150 -2.76 2.06 14.27
C LEU A 150 -2.67 3.38 15.04
N MET A 151 -1.80 4.29 14.58
CA MET A 151 -1.72 5.65 15.13
C MET A 151 -3.01 6.44 14.95
N MET A 152 -3.66 6.37 13.78
CA MET A 152 -4.96 7.02 13.56
C MET A 152 -6.05 6.49 14.51
N ALA A 153 -5.90 5.27 15.02
CA ALA A 153 -6.77 4.66 16.02
C ALA A 153 -6.30 4.90 17.47
N ASP A 154 -5.32 5.78 17.69
CA ASP A 154 -4.70 6.10 18.98
C ASP A 154 -4.06 4.89 19.68
N ARG A 155 -3.52 3.95 18.88
CA ARG A 155 -2.87 2.71 19.36
C ARG A 155 -1.36 2.79 19.18
N LEU A 156 -0.71 3.75 19.84
CA LEU A 156 0.73 3.98 19.71
C LEU A 156 1.57 2.75 20.05
N ASP A 157 1.27 2.06 21.16
CA ASP A 157 2.04 0.87 21.56
C ASP A 157 1.93 -0.27 20.54
N ASP A 158 0.78 -0.42 19.88
CA ASP A 158 0.62 -1.39 18.82
C ASP A 158 1.31 -0.96 17.53
N ALA A 159 1.44 0.35 17.27
CA ALA A 159 2.09 0.89 16.07
C ALA A 159 3.62 0.78 16.12
N LEU A 160 4.23 0.94 17.30
CA LEU A 160 5.69 0.96 17.45
C LEU A 160 6.39 -0.29 16.90
N PRO A 161 5.94 -1.53 17.15
CA PRO A 161 6.54 -2.73 16.54
C PRO A 161 6.51 -2.72 15.00
N TRP A 162 5.50 -2.10 14.39
CA TRP A 162 5.39 -1.98 12.94
C TRP A 162 6.34 -0.93 12.38
N TYR A 163 6.44 0.23 13.04
CA TYR A 163 7.48 1.22 12.73
C TYR A 163 8.88 0.62 12.87
N GLU A 164 9.11 -0.21 13.89
CA GLU A 164 10.41 -0.83 14.17
C GLU A 164 10.81 -1.76 13.03
N ARG A 165 9.89 -2.63 12.60
CA ARG A 165 10.11 -3.52 11.46
C ARG A 165 10.33 -2.74 10.17
N ALA A 166 9.61 -1.64 9.94
CA ALA A 166 9.81 -0.79 8.76
C ALA A 166 11.20 -0.12 8.78
N ALA A 167 11.60 0.43 9.93
CA ALA A 167 12.90 1.05 10.15
C ALA A 167 14.05 0.06 9.95
N ASN A 168 13.92 -1.17 10.45
CA ASN A 168 14.92 -2.23 10.26
C ASN A 168 15.09 -2.67 8.79
N LYS A 169 14.10 -2.36 7.94
CA LYS A 169 14.19 -2.52 6.48
C LYS A 169 14.63 -1.24 5.76
N GLY A 170 15.10 -0.22 6.49
CA GLY A 170 15.63 1.03 5.95
C GLY A 170 14.59 2.12 5.69
N ASP A 171 13.34 1.98 6.14
CA ASP A 171 12.36 3.06 6.01
C ASP A 171 12.64 4.17 7.03
N THR A 172 13.39 5.19 6.62
CA THR A 172 13.70 6.34 7.47
C THR A 172 12.45 7.14 7.84
N ASN A 173 11.39 7.14 7.02
CA ASN A 173 10.14 7.81 7.38
C ASN A 173 9.45 7.12 8.56
N ALA A 174 9.65 5.81 8.76
CA ALA A 174 9.12 5.10 9.92
C ALA A 174 9.82 5.57 11.21
N LEU A 175 11.14 5.77 11.16
CA LEU A 175 11.91 6.33 12.28
C LEU A 175 11.40 7.73 12.65
N GLN A 176 11.21 8.57 11.63
CA GLN A 176 10.68 9.92 11.81
C GLN A 176 9.28 9.90 12.43
N ALA A 177 8.36 9.11 11.85
CA ALA A 177 6.98 9.03 12.32
C ALA A 177 6.93 8.58 13.79
N ALA A 178 7.60 7.49 14.14
CA ALA A 178 7.64 6.99 15.51
C ALA A 178 8.19 8.03 16.51
N ALA A 179 9.31 8.70 16.18
CA ALA A 179 9.89 9.74 17.04
C ALA A 179 8.89 10.89 17.30
N GLY A 180 8.19 11.34 16.26
CA GLY A 180 7.18 12.39 16.37
C GLY A 180 5.99 11.97 17.23
N GLN A 181 5.45 10.77 17.01
CA GLN A 181 4.29 10.27 17.77
C GLN A 181 4.62 10.02 19.24
N LEU A 182 5.79 9.47 19.54
CA LEU A 182 6.29 9.32 20.92
C LEU A 182 6.43 10.68 21.62
N ALA A 183 6.94 11.69 20.91
CA ALA A 183 7.09 13.04 21.47
C ALA A 183 5.73 13.69 21.76
N ILE A 184 4.75 13.54 20.86
CA ILE A 184 3.37 14.00 21.06
C ILE A 184 2.74 13.31 22.28
N ALA A 185 2.98 12.01 22.44
CA ALA A 185 2.51 11.24 23.60
C ALA A 185 3.28 11.53 24.90
N GLY A 186 4.27 12.45 24.89
CA GLY A 186 5.07 12.80 26.06
C GLY A 186 6.13 11.78 26.48
N ARG A 187 6.34 10.72 25.68
CA ARG A 187 7.32 9.65 25.91
C ARG A 187 8.71 10.08 25.43
N LYS A 188 9.25 11.12 26.07
CA LYS A 188 10.43 11.87 25.60
C LYS A 188 11.68 11.00 25.43
N GLU A 189 11.97 10.11 26.37
CA GLU A 189 13.16 9.25 26.35
C GLU A 189 13.15 8.31 25.15
N GLU A 190 12.00 7.68 24.88
CA GLU A 190 11.81 6.84 23.71
C GLU A 190 11.85 7.66 22.43
N ALA A 191 11.14 8.78 22.37
CA ALA A 191 11.17 9.69 21.23
C ALA A 191 12.61 10.11 20.86
N LEU A 192 13.44 10.38 21.86
CA LEU A 192 14.84 10.74 21.69
C LEU A 192 15.67 9.58 21.12
N ALA A 193 15.44 8.34 21.57
CA ALA A 193 16.10 7.16 20.99
C ALA A 193 15.76 6.98 19.50
N TRP A 194 14.49 7.12 19.13
CA TRP A 194 14.04 7.05 17.73
C TRP A 194 14.56 8.22 16.89
N PHE A 195 14.60 9.42 17.45
CA PHE A 195 15.18 10.61 16.82
C PHE A 195 16.66 10.41 16.48
N TRP A 196 17.44 9.84 17.40
CA TRP A 196 18.85 9.56 17.13
C TRP A 196 19.06 8.52 16.05
N ARG A 197 18.25 7.45 16.05
CA ARG A 197 18.28 6.46 14.97
C ARG A 197 17.96 7.08 13.61
N ALA A 198 16.99 8.01 13.55
CA ALA A 198 16.69 8.75 12.33
C ALA A 198 17.91 9.58 11.86
N ALA A 199 18.55 10.30 12.79
CA ALA A 199 19.74 11.09 12.52
C ALA A 199 20.89 10.23 11.96
N ASP A 200 21.14 9.08 12.61
CA ASP A 200 22.18 8.12 12.21
C ASP A 200 21.89 7.47 10.85
N ALA A 201 20.61 7.35 10.49
CA ALA A 201 20.17 6.92 9.16
C ALA A 201 20.23 8.03 8.09
N GLY A 202 20.82 9.20 8.41
CA GLY A 202 21.03 10.30 7.47
C GLY A 202 19.84 11.24 7.29
N VAL A 203 18.83 11.18 8.17
CA VAL A 203 17.76 12.18 8.19
C VAL A 203 18.32 13.54 8.59
N SER A 204 18.10 14.56 7.74
CA SER A 204 18.55 15.92 8.03
C SER A 204 17.83 16.48 9.27
N LEU A 205 18.61 16.74 10.31
CA LEU A 205 18.14 17.38 11.55
C LEU A 205 17.74 18.85 11.38
N LEU A 206 18.06 19.44 10.23
CA LEU A 206 17.80 20.84 9.89
C LEU A 206 16.60 21.02 8.96
N GLY A 207 16.08 19.93 8.39
CA GLY A 207 14.99 19.96 7.41
C GLY A 207 13.63 19.57 7.99
N GLY A 208 12.56 20.13 7.43
CA GLY A 208 11.19 19.75 7.79
C GLY A 208 10.82 20.10 9.23
N TRP A 209 10.17 19.17 9.93
CA TRP A 209 9.70 19.36 11.30
C TRP A 209 10.72 18.92 12.38
N PHE A 210 11.86 18.36 11.97
CA PHE A 210 12.94 17.92 12.86
C PHE A 210 13.55 19.03 13.72
N PRO A 211 13.72 20.29 13.25
CA PRO A 211 14.18 21.38 14.11
C PRO A 211 13.25 21.61 15.31
N ALA A 212 11.93 21.51 15.12
CA ALA A 212 10.96 21.66 16.19
C ALA A 212 10.96 20.46 17.14
N LEU A 213 11.01 19.24 16.61
CA LEU A 213 11.14 18.03 17.44
C LEU A 213 12.43 18.08 18.28
N ARG A 214 13.55 18.44 17.68
CA ARG A 214 14.85 18.61 18.34
C ARG A 214 14.76 19.60 19.49
N LEU A 215 14.19 20.79 19.25
CA LEU A 215 14.00 21.80 20.29
C LEU A 215 13.06 21.30 21.40
N GLY A 216 11.97 20.61 21.05
CA GLY A 216 11.02 20.08 22.02
C GLY A 216 11.58 18.94 22.88
N LEU A 217 12.42 18.08 22.31
CA LEU A 217 13.05 16.96 23.02
C LEU A 217 14.27 17.38 23.84
N LEU A 218 15.13 18.24 23.29
CA LEU A 218 16.43 18.60 23.90
C LEU A 218 16.42 19.93 24.65
N GLY A 219 15.44 20.81 24.42
CA GLY A 219 15.39 22.14 25.04
C GLY A 219 16.70 22.92 24.82
N ASP A 220 17.31 23.38 25.90
CA ASP A 220 18.56 24.15 25.88
C ASP A 220 19.76 23.35 25.35
N GLU A 221 19.71 22.02 25.44
CA GLU A 221 20.75 21.13 24.93
C GLU A 221 20.72 21.02 23.39
N ALA A 222 19.66 21.50 22.74
CA ALA A 222 19.56 21.50 21.29
C ALA A 222 20.66 22.36 20.63
N ASP A 223 21.09 23.45 21.27
CA ASP A 223 22.20 24.29 20.81
C ASP A 223 23.54 23.54 20.88
N VAL A 224 23.71 22.69 21.89
CA VAL A 224 24.90 21.85 22.04
C VAL A 224 25.02 20.90 20.84
N LEU A 225 23.92 20.24 20.47
CA LEU A 225 23.90 19.36 19.30
C LEU A 225 24.31 20.09 18.01
N LEU A 226 23.85 21.33 17.79
CA LEU A 226 24.17 22.07 16.56
C LEU A 226 25.62 22.50 16.48
N ARG A 227 26.18 22.94 17.61
CA ARG A 227 27.52 23.52 17.65
C ARG A 227 28.62 22.48 17.79
N TYR A 228 28.37 21.46 18.58
CA TYR A 228 29.39 20.48 18.99
C TYR A 228 29.08 19.07 18.49
N GLY A 229 27.86 18.79 18.02
CA GLY A 229 27.48 17.48 17.50
C GLY A 229 27.34 16.41 18.59
N ARG A 230 27.53 15.15 18.18
CA ARG A 230 27.59 13.98 19.08
C ARG A 230 29.03 13.54 19.27
N ASP A 231 29.35 13.01 20.45
CA ASP A 231 30.63 12.37 20.70
C ASP A 231 30.69 10.95 20.07
N PRO A 232 31.86 10.29 20.04
CA PRO A 232 32.00 8.94 19.47
C PRO A 232 31.16 7.86 20.17
N SER A 233 30.68 8.11 21.39
CA SER A 233 29.79 7.20 22.12
C SER A 233 28.31 7.41 21.76
N GLY A 234 28.00 8.42 20.95
CA GLY A 234 26.65 8.76 20.53
C GLY A 234 25.90 9.66 21.52
N HIS A 235 26.55 10.21 22.54
CA HIS A 235 25.92 11.22 23.41
C HIS A 235 26.14 12.63 22.86
N LEU A 236 25.44 13.62 23.41
CA LEU A 236 25.71 15.03 23.08
C LEU A 236 27.15 15.38 23.46
N ALA A 237 27.89 15.97 22.52
CA ALA A 237 29.25 16.41 22.78
C ALA A 237 29.28 17.47 23.90
N ARG A 238 30.32 17.46 24.71
CA ARG A 238 30.48 18.47 25.77
C ARG A 238 30.94 19.79 25.18
N LYS A 239 30.45 20.90 25.76
CA LYS A 239 30.98 22.23 25.44
C LYS A 239 32.48 22.24 25.78
N TRP A 240 33.30 22.71 24.85
CA TRP A 240 34.72 22.90 25.10
C TRP A 240 34.90 23.90 26.24
N GLN A 241 35.47 23.44 27.34
CA GLN A 241 35.91 24.30 28.44
C GLN A 241 37.42 24.49 28.26
N MET A 242 37.83 25.71 27.92
CA MET A 242 39.22 26.10 28.05
C MET A 242 39.50 26.15 29.56
N GLU A 243 40.25 25.19 30.10
CA GLU A 243 40.89 25.40 31.39
C GLU A 243 41.75 26.65 31.24
N SER A 244 41.43 27.71 31.97
CA SER A 244 42.39 28.78 32.14
C SER A 244 43.55 28.14 32.90
N GLU A 245 44.69 27.95 32.24
CA GLU A 245 45.97 27.85 32.93
C GLU A 245 46.10 29.11 33.78
N ALA A 246 45.65 29.01 35.03
CA ALA A 246 45.97 29.91 36.09
C ALA A 246 46.83 29.11 37.07
N ASP A 247 48.06 29.62 37.20
CA ASP A 247 49.06 29.37 38.25
C ASP A 247 49.91 28.09 38.12
N ASP A 248 51.13 28.24 37.57
CA ASP A 248 52.33 28.57 38.36
C ASP A 248 53.42 29.29 37.52
#